data_AF-A0A1M6Z8K5-F1
#
_entry.id   AF-A0A1M6Z8K5-F1
#
_cell.length_a   1.000
_cell.length_b   1.000
_cell.length_c   1.000
_cell.angle_alpha   90.00
_cell.angle_beta   90.00
_cell.angle_gamma   90.00
#
_symmetry.space_group_name_H-M   'P 1'
#
loop_
_entity.id
_entity.type
_entity.pdbx_description
1 polymer ?
#
loop_
_entity_poly.entity_id
_entity_poly.type
_entity_poly.pdbx_seq_one_letter_code
_entity_poly.pdbx_strand_id
1 'polypeptide(L)'
;MTKKKFKERKPIEVIVKVETLKNGYSLDVDGKGYLYFDVVELAKGLILHAGLGRTSPTTKFGRDALLRAIGNGSAEKKLQQEINRLQNQVDQLINKIHGIKKKQAGHQGEEMLCLV
;
A
#
# COMPACT_ATOMS: atom_id res chain seq x y z
N MET A 1 47.83 -24.06 15.91
CA MET A 1 46.58 -23.35 15.52
C MET A 1 45.70 -24.27 14.68
N THR A 2 44.66 -24.85 15.26
CA THR A 2 43.75 -25.77 14.56
C THR A 2 42.68 -24.98 13.80
N LYS A 3 42.72 -25.05 12.46
CA LYS A 3 41.69 -24.44 11.60
C LYS A 3 40.36 -25.17 11.81
N LYS A 4 39.41 -24.51 12.49
CA LYS A 4 38.03 -24.99 12.64
C LYS A 4 37.40 -25.07 11.25
N LYS A 5 37.16 -26.28 10.74
CA LYS A 5 36.41 -26.47 9.49
C LYS A 5 34.95 -26.11 9.75
N PHE A 6 34.47 -25.02 9.16
CA PHE A 6 33.05 -24.71 9.11
C PHE A 6 32.39 -25.79 8.25
N LYS A 7 31.49 -26.59 8.84
CA LYS A 7 30.62 -27.48 8.08
C LYS A 7 29.68 -26.61 7.26
N GLU A 8 29.74 -26.70 5.93
CA GLU A 8 28.74 -26.12 5.04
C GLU A 8 27.36 -26.66 5.44
N ARG A 9 26.48 -25.76 5.86
CA ARG A 9 25.09 -26.10 6.16
C ARG A 9 24.33 -26.12 4.83
N LYS A 10 23.68 -27.24 4.53
CA LYS A 10 22.80 -27.37 3.37
C LYS A 10 21.75 -26.23 3.39
N PRO A 11 21.44 -25.63 2.24
CA PRO A 11 20.35 -24.67 2.15
C PRO A 11 19.04 -25.34 2.59
N ILE A 12 18.25 -24.65 3.40
CA ILE A 12 16.89 -25.06 3.73
C ILE A 12 16.04 -24.58 2.56
N GLU A 13 15.48 -25.52 1.80
CA GLU A 13 14.49 -25.21 0.78
C GLU A 13 13.13 -25.02 1.46
N VAL A 14 12.53 -23.85 1.27
CA VAL A 14 11.17 -23.53 1.69
C VAL A 14 10.33 -23.47 0.43
N ILE A 15 9.26 -24.25 0.36
CA ILE A 15 8.35 -24.24 -0.79
C ILE A 15 7.29 -23.17 -0.54
N VAL A 16 7.21 -22.21 -1.46
CA VAL A 16 6.26 -21.10 -1.39
C VAL A 16 5.42 -21.07 -2.64
N LYS A 17 4.09 -21.07 -2.48
CA LYS A 17 3.14 -20.90 -3.58
C LYS A 17 2.21 -19.74 -3.26
N VAL A 18 1.94 -18.89 -4.25
CA VAL A 18 1.00 -17.77 -4.13
C VAL A 18 -0.02 -17.89 -5.24
N GLU A 19 -1.31 -17.76 -4.91
CA GLU A 19 -2.38 -17.74 -5.90
C GLU A 19 -3.27 -16.50 -5.71
N THR A 20 -3.67 -15.89 -6.82
CA THR A 20 -4.66 -14.81 -6.82
C THR A 20 -6.07 -15.39 -6.83
N LEU A 21 -6.91 -14.92 -5.92
CA LEU A 21 -8.32 -15.30 -5.80
C LEU A 21 -9.21 -14.11 -6.18
N LYS A 22 -10.50 -14.36 -6.42
CA LYS A 22 -11.48 -13.31 -6.77
C LYS A 22 -11.50 -12.13 -5.78
N ASN A 23 -11.28 -12.41 -4.50
CA ASN A 23 -11.37 -11.43 -3.40
C ASN A 23 -10.08 -11.35 -2.56
N GLY A 24 -8.92 -11.75 -3.09
CA GLY A 24 -7.69 -11.73 -2.30
C GLY A 24 -6.59 -12.65 -2.84
N TYR A 25 -5.79 -13.17 -1.94
CA TYR A 25 -4.60 -13.97 -2.24
C TYR A 25 -4.52 -15.16 -1.28
N SER A 26 -4.09 -16.31 -1.80
CA SER A 26 -3.64 -17.44 -1.00
C SER A 26 -2.11 -17.49 -0.98
N LEU A 27 -1.56 -17.86 0.18
CA LEU A 27 -0.15 -18.15 0.38
C LEU A 27 -0.04 -19.54 0.98
N ASP A 28 0.64 -20.44 0.30
CA ASP A 28 1.02 -21.75 0.84
C ASP A 28 2.53 -21.73 1.15
N VAL A 29 2.89 -22.07 2.39
CA VAL A 29 4.27 -22.26 2.82
C VAL A 29 4.41 -23.66 3.40
N ASP A 30 5.19 -24.51 2.73
CA ASP A 30 5.42 -25.91 3.13
C ASP A 30 4.12 -26.71 3.43
N GLY A 31 3.07 -26.49 2.64
CA GLY A 31 1.77 -27.14 2.79
C GLY A 31 0.82 -26.46 3.78
N LYS A 32 1.20 -25.30 4.34
CA LYS A 32 0.35 -24.49 5.23
C LYS A 32 -0.22 -23.31 4.46
N GLY A 33 -1.55 -23.31 4.28
CA GLY A 33 -2.28 -22.25 3.60
C GLY A 33 -2.65 -21.08 4.51
N TYR A 34 -2.52 -19.87 3.97
CA TYR A 34 -2.89 -18.58 4.56
C TYR A 34 -3.69 -17.76 3.53
N LEU A 35 -4.62 -16.93 3.99
CA LEU A 35 -5.46 -16.10 3.14
C LEU A 35 -5.30 -14.62 3.51
N TYR A 36 -5.20 -13.77 2.48
CA TYR A 36 -5.03 -12.33 2.64
C TYR A 36 -5.96 -11.57 1.70
N PHE A 37 -6.53 -10.47 2.19
CA PHE A 37 -7.47 -9.64 1.42
C PHE A 37 -6.76 -8.67 0.47
N ASP A 38 -5.52 -8.29 0.77
CA ASP A 38 -4.74 -7.37 -0.05
C ASP A 38 -3.26 -7.77 -0.16
N VAL A 39 -2.57 -7.14 -1.12
CA VAL A 39 -1.16 -7.41 -1.44
C VAL A 39 -0.22 -7.03 -0.28
N VAL A 40 -0.57 -6.05 0.53
CA VAL A 40 0.27 -5.58 1.65
C VAL A 40 0.26 -6.62 2.77
N GLU A 41 -0.91 -7.13 3.11
CA GLU A 41 -1.06 -8.22 4.08
C GLU A 41 -0.43 -9.52 3.57
N LEU A 42 -0.56 -9.82 2.26
CA LEU A 42 0.17 -10.92 1.63
C LEU A 42 1.69 -10.78 1.78
N ALA A 43 2.24 -9.60 1.53
CA ALA A 43 3.68 -9.35 1.64
C ALA A 43 4.18 -9.51 3.08
N LYS A 44 3.41 -9.03 4.07
CA LYS A 44 3.69 -9.28 5.49
C LYS A 44 3.65 -10.77 5.81
N GLY A 45 2.64 -11.48 5.32
CA GLY A 45 2.48 -12.93 5.45
C GLY A 45 3.67 -13.70 4.90
N LEU A 46 4.14 -13.34 3.70
CA LEU A 46 5.32 -13.94 3.08
C LEU A 46 6.57 -13.77 3.96
N ILE A 47 6.80 -12.58 4.53
CA ILE A 47 7.93 -12.31 5.43
C ILE A 47 7.82 -13.08 6.76
N LEU A 48 6.60 -13.23 7.28
CA LEU A 48 6.35 -13.93 8.53
C LEU A 48 6.49 -15.44 8.38
N HIS A 49 5.90 -16.01 7.33
CA HIS A 49 5.76 -17.46 7.17
C HIS A 49 6.87 -18.09 6.33
N ALA A 50 7.22 -17.47 5.19
CA ALA A 50 8.31 -17.95 4.33
C ALA A 50 9.65 -17.28 4.63
N GLY A 51 9.61 -16.06 5.18
CA GLY A 51 10.78 -15.24 5.35
C GLY A 51 11.79 -15.83 6.32
N LEU A 52 13.06 -15.72 5.94
CA LEU A 52 14.20 -15.69 6.85
C LEU A 52 14.30 -16.95 7.74
N GLY A 53 14.42 -18.13 7.11
CA GLY A 53 14.49 -19.48 7.70
C GLY A 53 15.61 -19.76 8.71
N ARG A 54 16.08 -18.75 9.45
CA ARG A 54 17.01 -18.84 10.58
C ARG A 54 16.43 -18.13 11.80
N THR A 55 16.47 -18.78 12.95
CA THR A 55 16.09 -18.24 14.26
C THR A 55 17.21 -17.41 14.91
N SER A 56 18.05 -16.74 14.12
CA SER A 56 19.12 -15.90 14.69
C SER A 56 18.60 -14.51 15.08
N PRO A 57 19.16 -13.85 16.10
CA PRO A 57 18.77 -12.48 16.47
C PRO A 57 18.84 -11.50 15.30
N THR A 58 19.92 -11.55 14.51
CA THR A 58 20.11 -10.72 13.30
C THR A 58 18.99 -10.93 12.29
N THR A 59 18.52 -12.17 12.17
CA THR A 59 17.44 -12.55 11.27
C THR A 59 16.08 -12.04 11.77
N LYS A 60 15.85 -12.00 13.08
CA LYS A 60 14.66 -11.35 13.67
C LYS A 60 14.66 -9.84 13.40
N PHE A 61 15.77 -9.16 13.63
CA PHE A 61 15.88 -7.71 13.37
C PHE A 61 15.60 -7.34 11.91
N GLY A 62 16.14 -8.12 10.96
CA GLY A 62 15.86 -7.93 9.53
C GLY A 62 14.38 -8.11 9.19
N ARG A 63 13.72 -9.09 9.79
CA ARG A 63 12.27 -9.32 9.63
C ARG A 63 11.46 -8.11 10.11
N ASP A 64 11.75 -7.64 11.31
CA ASP A 64 11.03 -6.52 11.93
C ASP A 64 11.25 -5.21 11.16
N ALA A 65 12.45 -4.99 10.60
CA ALA A 65 12.74 -3.84 9.76
C ALA A 65 11.91 -3.86 8.46
N LEU A 66 11.81 -5.02 7.79
CA LEU A 66 11.00 -5.17 6.58
C LEU A 66 9.51 -4.98 6.86
N LEU A 67 8.99 -5.55 7.95
CA LEU A 67 7.59 -5.37 8.34
C LEU A 67 7.25 -3.90 8.63
N ARG A 68 8.15 -3.18 9.31
CA ARG A 68 8.00 -1.74 9.55
C ARG A 68 8.02 -0.91 8.27
N ALA A 69 8.93 -1.22 7.34
CA ALA A 69 9.02 -0.53 6.06
C ALA A 69 7.74 -0.69 5.21
N ILE A 70 7.18 -1.90 5.18
CA ILE A 70 5.92 -2.18 4.48
C ILE A 70 4.74 -1.45 5.13
N GLY A 71 4.66 -1.47 6.47
CA GLY A 71 3.62 -0.77 7.22
C GLY A 71 3.64 0.74 6.97
N ASN A 72 4.81 1.37 7.04
CA ASN A 72 4.97 2.82 6.89
C ASN A 72 4.71 3.27 5.44
N GLY A 73 5.30 2.61 4.45
CA GLY A 73 5.11 2.97 3.04
C GLY A 73 3.67 2.77 2.55
N SER A 74 2.95 1.79 3.10
CA SER A 74 1.52 1.57 2.82
C SER A 74 0.64 2.69 3.37
N ALA A 75 0.85 3.10 4.62
CA ALA A 75 0.06 4.13 5.26
C ALA A 75 0.27 5.49 4.60
N GLU A 76 1.53 5.84 4.32
CA GLU A 76 1.91 7.10 3.65
C GLU A 76 1.31 7.18 2.25
N LYS A 77 1.39 6.10 1.47
CA LYS A 77 0.81 6.06 0.12
C LYS A 77 -0.71 6.17 0.12
N LYS A 78 -1.40 5.51 1.07
CA LYS A 78 -2.86 5.64 1.24
C LYS A 78 -3.27 7.05 1.65
N LEU A 79 -2.53 7.67 2.58
CA LEU A 79 -2.76 9.05 2.99
C LEU A 79 -2.54 10.02 1.83
N GLN A 80 -1.47 9.84 1.05
CA GLN A 80 -1.21 10.66 -0.12
C GLN A 80 -2.30 10.54 -1.19
N GLN A 81 -2.83 9.33 -1.41
CA GLN A 81 -3.97 9.13 -2.31
C GLN A 81 -5.23 9.87 -1.83
N GLU A 82 -5.53 9.83 -0.52
CA GLU A 82 -6.67 10.54 0.03
C GLU A 82 -6.49 12.06 -0.01
N ILE A 83 -5.28 12.56 0.26
CA ILE A 83 -4.93 13.97 0.08
C ILE A 83 -5.18 14.42 -1.36
N ASN A 84 -4.68 13.66 -2.35
CA ASN A 84 -4.88 13.98 -3.76
C ASN A 84 -6.36 13.95 -4.15
N ARG A 85 -7.14 13.01 -3.58
CA ARG A 85 -8.59 12.92 -3.80
C ARG A 85 -9.31 14.17 -3.26
N LEU A 86 -8.99 14.57 -2.04
CA LEU A 86 -9.57 15.75 -1.39
C LEU A 86 -9.19 17.04 -2.13
N GLN A 87 -7.95 17.18 -2.58
CA GLN A 87 -7.50 18.32 -3.40
C GLN A 87 -8.32 18.44 -4.69
N ASN A 88 -8.49 17.33 -5.42
CA ASN A 88 -9.32 17.31 -6.63
C ASN A 88 -10.79 17.71 -6.35
N GLN A 89 -11.35 17.29 -5.21
CA GLN A 89 -12.70 17.69 -4.82
C GLN A 89 -12.80 19.19 -4.52
N VAL A 90 -11.79 19.75 -3.83
CA VAL A 90 -11.71 21.19 -3.56
C VAL A 90 -11.63 21.99 -4.86
N ASP A 91 -10.78 21.57 -5.81
CA ASP A 91 -10.65 22.25 -7.10
C ASP A 91 -11.95 22.22 -7.91
N GLN A 92 -12.66 21.08 -7.90
CA GLN A 92 -13.98 20.97 -8.52
C GLN A 92 -15.00 21.92 -7.88
N LEU A 93 -14.98 22.07 -6.55
CA LEU A 93 -15.87 22.98 -5.83
C LEU A 93 -15.54 24.44 -6.15
N ILE A 94 -14.27 24.82 -6.18
CA ILE A 94 -13.82 26.17 -6.57
C ILE A 94 -14.30 26.50 -7.98
N ASN A 95 -14.14 25.57 -8.92
CA ASN A 95 -14.59 25.75 -10.30
C ASN A 95 -16.11 25.90 -10.41
N LYS A 96 -16.88 25.13 -9.64
CA LYS A 96 -18.34 25.30 -9.55
C LYS A 96 -18.72 26.68 -9.01
N ILE A 97 -18.07 27.14 -7.94
CA ILE A 97 -18.32 28.47 -7.35
C ILE A 97 -18.00 29.57 -8.37
N HIS A 98 -16.88 29.49 -9.08
CA HIS A 98 -16.54 30.45 -10.14
C HIS A 98 -17.57 30.45 -11.27
N GLY A 99 -18.06 29.28 -11.69
CA GLY A 99 -19.12 29.17 -12.69
C GLY A 99 -20.43 29.83 -12.24
N ILE A 100 -20.80 29.66 -10.97
CA ILE A 100 -22.00 30.29 -10.39
C ILE A 100 -21.84 31.82 -10.35
N LYS A 101 -20.70 32.34 -9.87
CA LYS A 101 -20.43 33.79 -9.82
C LYS A 101 -20.49 34.44 -11.20
N LYS A 102 -19.93 33.80 -12.23
CA LYS A 102 -19.99 34.30 -13.61
C LYS A 102 -21.43 34.37 -14.15
N LYS A 103 -22.26 33.36 -13.85
CA LYS A 103 -23.68 33.36 -14.26
C LYS A 103 -24.49 34.46 -13.55
N GLN A 104 -24.23 34.71 -12.27
CA GLN A 104 -24.88 35.79 -11.52
C GLN A 104 -24.51 37.18 -12.05
N ALA A 105 -23.24 37.40 -12.40
CA ALA A 105 -22.80 38.67 -13.00
C ALA A 105 -23.38 38.91 -14.41
N GLY A 106 -23.58 37.85 -15.21
CA GLY A 106 -24.22 37.94 -16.53
C GLY A 106 -25.71 38.30 -16.46
N HIS A 107 -26.46 37.70 -15.53
CA HIS A 107 -27.90 38.00 -15.37
C HIS A 107 -28.18 39.43 -14.88
N GLN A 108 -27.36 39.99 -13.99
CA GLN A 108 -27.54 41.39 -13.57
C GLN A 108 -27.25 42.39 -14.69
N GLY A 109 -26.35 42.06 -15.63
CA GLY A 109 -26.07 42.90 -16.80
C GLY A 109 -27.21 42.89 -17.84
N GLU A 110 -27.87 41.74 -18.03
CA GLU A 110 -29.01 41.61 -18.95
C GLU A 110 -30.29 42.25 -18.41
N GLU A 111 -30.57 42.13 -17.10
CA GLU A 111 -31.72 42.80 -16.47
C GLU A 111 -31.59 44.33 -16.51
N MET A 112 -30.37 44.88 -16.42
CA MET A 112 -30.14 46.32 -16.48
C MET A 112 -30.26 46.89 -17.90
N LEU A 113 -30.01 46.09 -18.94
CA LEU A 113 -30.18 46.48 -20.35
C LEU A 113 -31.64 46.45 -20.83
N CYS A 114 -32.52 45.71 -20.16
CA CYS A 114 -33.96 45.66 -20.47
C CYS A 114 -34.78 46.76 -19.76
N LEU A 115 -34.17 47.60 -18.94
CA LEU A 115 -34.84 48.66 -18.17
C LEU A 115 -34.49 50.09 -18.64
N VAL A 116 -33.82 50.25 -19.78
CA VAL A 116 -33.48 51.57 -20.40
C VAL A 116 -34.31 51.82 -21.65
#